data_AF-A0A0E3RSS2-F1
#
_entry.id   AF-A0A0E3RSS2-F1
#
_cell.length_a   1.000
_cell.length_b   1.000
_cell.length_c   1.000
_cell.angle_alpha   90.00
_cell.angle_beta   90.00
_cell.angle_gamma   90.00
#
_symmetry.space_group_name_H-M   'P 1'
#
loop_
_entity.id
_entity.type
_entity.pdbx_description
1 polymer ?
#
loop_
_entity_poly.entity_id
_entity_poly.type
_entity_poly.pdbx_seq_one_letter_code
_entity_poly.pdbx_strand_id
1 'polypeptide(L)'
;MLAYPFLKYGKENLFFGLLFVLAGFYLKDRTFGFSALLWLGLRPEGFVTLDYFPVFPWFGVLLTGIFLGNSLYKNGSRQFKVPDADKFLLQKPFSWIGKHSLSIYFIHQPVFLGILLLSGILDPGML
;
A
#
# COMPACT_ATOMS: atom_id res chain seq x y z
N MET A 1 15.31 3.66 -4.88
CA MET A 1 16.38 3.27 -5.82
C MET A 1 15.84 2.54 -7.06
N LEU A 2 15.02 1.49 -6.94
CA LEU A 2 14.47 0.74 -8.09
C LEU A 2 13.57 1.54 -9.04
N ALA A 3 12.84 2.54 -8.53
CA ALA A 3 11.94 3.36 -9.35
C ALA A 3 12.64 4.49 -10.13
N TYR A 4 13.90 4.80 -9.82
CA TYR A 4 14.60 5.93 -10.43
C TYR A 4 14.72 5.85 -11.96
N PRO A 5 15.05 4.69 -12.56
CA PRO A 5 15.07 4.55 -14.02
C PRO A 5 13.69 4.81 -14.65
N PHE A 6 12.62 4.43 -13.96
CA PHE A 6 11.23 4.54 -14.42
C PHE A 6 10.74 5.99 -14.50
N LEU A 7 11.34 6.93 -13.77
CA LEU A 7 10.94 8.35 -13.81
C LEU A 7 11.03 8.96 -15.22
N LYS A 8 11.89 8.43 -16.11
CA LYS A 8 12.06 8.91 -17.48
C LYS A 8 10.95 8.47 -18.44
N TYR A 9 10.28 7.35 -18.14
CA TYR A 9 9.40 6.63 -19.06
C TYR A 9 7.92 7.01 -18.89
N GLY A 10 7.66 8.33 -18.88
CA GLY A 10 6.37 8.97 -18.58
C GLY A 10 5.13 8.09 -18.67
N LYS A 11 4.69 7.74 -19.89
CA LYS A 11 3.45 6.97 -20.15
C LYS A 11 3.67 5.46 -20.12
N GLU A 12 4.87 5.02 -20.47
CA GLU A 12 5.27 3.63 -20.55
C GLU A 12 5.28 2.98 -19.14
N ASN A 13 5.43 3.78 -18.09
CA ASN A 13 5.25 3.36 -16.70
C ASN A 13 3.88 2.73 -16.43
N LEU A 14 2.82 3.14 -17.14
CA LEU A 14 1.51 2.53 -16.98
C LEU A 14 1.50 1.10 -17.55
N PHE A 15 2.17 0.88 -18.68
CA PHE A 15 2.30 -0.44 -19.28
C PHE A 15 3.11 -1.38 -18.38
N PHE A 16 4.27 -0.92 -17.89
CA PHE A 16 5.05 -1.69 -16.91
C PHE A 16 4.26 -1.92 -15.62
N GLY A 17 3.54 -0.90 -15.15
CA GLY A 17 2.68 -1.01 -13.97
C GLY A 17 1.65 -2.12 -14.10
N LEU A 18 0.94 -2.17 -15.23
CA LEU A 18 -0.03 -3.21 -15.53
C LEU A 18 0.62 -4.60 -15.59
N LEU A 19 1.78 -4.72 -16.24
CA LEU A 19 2.52 -5.98 -16.33
C LEU A 19 2.90 -6.52 -14.94
N PHE A 20 3.40 -5.66 -14.06
CA PHE A 20 3.74 -6.05 -12.68
C PHE A 20 2.51 -6.43 -11.87
N VAL A 21 1.38 -5.74 -12.04
CA VAL A 21 0.13 -6.07 -11.36
C VAL A 21 -0.40 -7.43 -11.82
N LEU A 22 -0.47 -7.66 -13.12
CA LEU A 22 -0.93 -8.94 -13.70
C LEU A 22 -0.04 -10.11 -13.28
N ALA A 23 1.30 -9.91 -13.33
CA ALA A 23 2.24 -10.92 -12.84
C ALA A 23 2.03 -11.21 -11.35
N GLY A 24 1.79 -10.18 -10.52
CA GLY A 24 1.52 -10.36 -9.09
C GLY A 24 0.25 -11.15 -8.82
N PHE A 25 -0.84 -10.89 -9.55
CA PHE A 25 -2.06 -11.68 -9.43
C PHE A 25 -1.85 -13.12 -9.86
N TYR A 26 -1.10 -13.37 -10.92
CA TYR A 26 -0.78 -14.73 -11.36
C TYR A 26 0.11 -15.50 -10.37
N LEU A 27 1.05 -14.81 -9.70
CA LEU A 27 1.94 -15.40 -8.71
C LEU A 27 1.28 -15.59 -7.33
N LYS A 28 0.21 -14.85 -7.03
CA LYS A 28 -0.46 -14.87 -5.72
C LYS A 28 -0.94 -16.26 -5.32
N ASP A 29 -1.41 -17.05 -6.28
CA ASP A 29 -1.97 -18.38 -6.06
C ASP A 29 -0.91 -19.49 -6.17
N ARG A 30 0.38 -19.14 -6.31
CA ARG A 30 1.48 -20.09 -6.44
C ARG A 30 2.42 -20.02 -5.24
N THR A 31 2.75 -21.19 -4.72
CA THR A 31 3.80 -21.37 -3.72
C THR A 31 5.03 -22.00 -4.36
N PHE A 32 6.19 -21.75 -3.75
CA PHE A 32 7.48 -22.21 -4.25
C PHE A 32 8.23 -22.96 -3.15
N GLY A 33 9.03 -23.96 -3.52
CA GLY A 33 9.84 -24.74 -2.58
C GLY A 33 11.11 -24.04 -2.08
N PHE A 34 11.27 -22.74 -2.35
CA PHE A 34 12.48 -21.98 -2.01
C PHE A 34 12.14 -20.61 -1.41
N SER A 35 12.95 -20.17 -0.45
CA SER A 35 12.74 -18.90 0.27
C SER A 35 13.57 -17.72 -0.26
N ALA A 36 14.57 -17.99 -1.11
CA ALA A 36 15.52 -16.96 -1.56
C ALA A 36 14.86 -15.82 -2.36
N LEU A 37 13.72 -16.08 -3.01
CA LEU A 37 12.99 -15.09 -3.81
C LEU A 37 11.71 -14.58 -3.13
N LEU A 38 11.59 -14.79 -1.81
CA LEU A 38 10.48 -14.23 -1.03
C LEU A 38 10.40 -12.71 -1.23
N TRP A 39 11.51 -11.98 -1.21
CA TRP A 39 11.51 -10.53 -1.41
C TRP A 39 10.95 -10.08 -2.77
N LEU A 40 11.04 -10.92 -3.81
CA LEU A 40 10.48 -10.63 -5.14
C LEU A 40 8.97 -10.89 -5.21
N GLY A 41 8.39 -11.63 -4.28
CA GLY A 41 6.99 -12.01 -4.33
C GLY A 41 6.73 -13.50 -4.51
N LEU A 42 7.77 -14.32 -4.62
CA LEU A 42 7.63 -15.78 -4.71
C LEU A 42 7.46 -16.34 -3.30
N ARG A 43 6.21 -16.56 -2.91
CA ARG A 43 5.87 -17.01 -1.56
C ARG A 43 6.26 -18.48 -1.35
N PRO A 44 7.04 -18.83 -0.33
CA PRO A 44 7.31 -20.21 0.04
C PRO A 44 6.06 -20.92 0.57
N GLU A 45 6.04 -22.24 0.46
CA GLU A 45 5.01 -23.05 1.12
C GLU A 45 4.99 -22.80 2.64
N GLY A 46 3.78 -22.63 3.20
CA GLY A 46 3.59 -22.39 4.63
C GLY A 46 3.97 -20.99 5.12
N PHE A 47 4.43 -20.07 4.26
CA PHE A 47 4.77 -18.72 4.67
C PHE A 47 3.53 -17.85 4.90
N VAL A 48 3.24 -17.54 6.17
CA VAL A 48 2.13 -16.68 6.58
C VAL A 48 2.68 -15.53 7.41
N THR A 49 2.43 -14.30 6.97
CA THR A 49 2.66 -13.09 7.76
C THR A 49 1.72 -12.01 7.28
N LEU A 50 1.32 -11.14 8.21
CA LEU A 50 0.41 -10.04 7.95
C LEU A 50 1.11 -8.87 7.25
N ASP A 51 2.42 -8.72 7.45
CA ASP A 51 3.20 -7.55 7.03
C ASP A 51 4.07 -7.81 5.79
N TYR A 52 3.68 -8.77 4.94
CA TYR A 52 4.44 -9.08 3.73
C TYR A 52 3.89 -8.36 2.50
N PHE A 53 4.71 -7.44 1.97
CA PHE A 53 4.41 -6.64 0.79
C PHE A 53 5.39 -7.00 -0.35
N PRO A 54 5.03 -7.98 -1.21
CA PRO A 54 5.90 -8.43 -2.29
C PRO A 54 6.12 -7.38 -3.38
N VAL A 55 7.22 -7.46 -4.13
CA VAL A 55 7.48 -6.57 -5.28
C VAL A 55 6.35 -6.64 -6.30
N PHE A 56 5.87 -7.83 -6.64
CA PHE A 56 4.64 -8.01 -7.43
C PHE A 56 3.45 -8.23 -6.49
N PRO A 57 2.34 -7.46 -6.56
CA PRO A 57 1.99 -6.44 -7.57
C PRO A 57 2.36 -5.00 -7.18
N TRP A 58 2.89 -4.77 -5.98
CA TRP A 58 3.00 -3.43 -5.37
C TRP A 58 3.90 -2.47 -6.15
N PHE A 59 4.94 -2.97 -6.81
CA PHE A 59 5.78 -2.16 -7.68
C PHE A 59 4.98 -1.65 -8.89
N GLY A 60 3.99 -2.39 -9.38
CA GLY A 60 3.11 -1.92 -10.43
C GLY A 60 2.18 -0.79 -9.99
N VAL A 61 1.70 -0.85 -8.74
CA VAL A 61 0.95 0.25 -8.11
C VAL A 61 1.85 1.49 -7.97
N LEU A 62 3.11 1.32 -7.56
CA LEU A 62 4.09 2.39 -7.51
C LEU A 62 4.32 3.05 -8.89
N LEU A 63 4.52 2.26 -9.94
CA LEU A 63 4.70 2.77 -11.31
C LEU A 63 3.47 3.52 -11.82
N THR A 64 2.27 3.03 -11.46
CA THR A 64 1.01 3.72 -11.75
C THR A 64 0.95 5.08 -11.03
N GLY A 65 1.38 5.14 -9.78
CA GLY A 65 1.52 6.39 -9.03
C GLY A 65 2.50 7.37 -9.68
N ILE A 66 3.63 6.89 -10.21
CA ILE A 66 4.60 7.71 -10.96
C ILE A 66 3.97 8.26 -12.25
N PHE A 67 3.25 7.41 -12.99
CA PHE A 67 2.50 7.84 -14.18
C PHE A 67 1.50 8.95 -13.84
N LEU A 68 0.69 8.77 -12.79
CA LEU A 68 -0.27 9.78 -12.34
C LEU A 68 0.43 11.07 -11.89
N GLY A 69 1.53 10.97 -11.15
CA GLY A 69 2.35 12.12 -10.75
C GLY A 69 2.86 12.90 -11.95
N ASN A 70 3.47 12.22 -12.93
CA ASN A 70 3.97 12.84 -14.16
C ASN A 70 2.86 13.47 -15.01
N SER A 71 1.66 12.87 -15.02
CA SER A 71 0.52 13.38 -15.79
C SER A 71 -0.18 14.55 -15.11
N LEU A 72 -0.35 14.50 -13.78
CA LEU A 72 -1.11 15.50 -13.01
C LEU A 72 -0.25 16.66 -12.49
N TYR A 73 1.07 16.47 -12.39
CA TYR A 73 2.03 17.45 -11.86
C TYR A 73 3.17 17.73 -12.85
N LYS A 74 2.81 18.05 -14.09
CA LYS A 74 3.79 18.38 -15.15
C LYS A 74 4.69 19.54 -14.71
N ASN A 75 6.02 19.37 -14.81
CA ASN A 75 7.03 20.33 -14.33
C ASN A 75 6.89 20.70 -12.84
N GLY A 76 6.37 19.78 -12.01
CA GLY A 76 6.13 20.04 -10.58
C GLY A 76 4.93 20.95 -10.31
N SER A 77 4.23 21.41 -11.35
CA SER A 77 3.04 22.25 -11.24
C SER A 77 1.79 21.42 -11.42
N ARG A 78 0.85 21.57 -10.49
CA ARG A 78 -0.46 20.91 -10.55
C ARG A 78 -1.23 21.36 -11.78
N GLN A 79 -1.73 20.41 -12.56
CA GLN A 79 -2.46 20.65 -13.82
C GLN A 79 -3.98 20.63 -13.65
N PHE A 80 -4.50 20.60 -12.42
CA PHE A 80 -5.92 20.55 -12.11
C PHE A 80 -6.27 21.50 -10.97
N LYS A 81 -7.51 21.99 -10.97
CA LYS A 81 -8.06 22.82 -9.88
C LYS A 81 -8.54 21.93 -8.76
N VAL A 82 -8.17 22.27 -7.52
CA VAL A 82 -8.68 21.62 -6.32
C VAL A 82 -9.82 22.48 -5.78
N PRO A 83 -10.98 21.90 -5.41
CA PRO A 83 -12.04 22.66 -4.76
C PRO A 83 -11.56 23.31 -3.47
N ASP A 84 -12.09 24.48 -3.14
CA ASP A 84 -11.79 25.15 -1.86
C ASP A 84 -12.18 24.24 -0.70
N ALA A 85 -11.19 23.91 0.12
CA ALA A 85 -11.33 22.92 1.15
C ALA A 85 -12.32 23.36 2.25
N ASP A 86 -12.48 24.68 2.44
CA ASP A 86 -13.44 25.29 3.39
C ASP A 86 -14.91 24.95 3.08
N LYS A 87 -15.22 24.50 1.85
CA LYS A 87 -16.58 24.06 1.47
C LYS A 87 -16.89 22.65 1.95
N PHE A 88 -15.90 21.90 2.44
CA PHE A 88 -16.06 20.51 2.85
C PHE A 88 -16.14 20.42 4.37
N LEU A 89 -17.34 20.21 4.91
CA LEU A 89 -17.60 20.13 6.36
C LEU A 89 -16.72 19.08 7.08
N LEU A 90 -16.33 18.03 6.36
CA LEU A 90 -15.50 16.95 6.87
C LEU A 90 -13.99 17.22 6.76
N GLN A 91 -13.55 18.32 6.14
CA GLN A 91 -12.12 18.60 5.96
C GLN A 91 -11.39 18.71 7.31
N LYS A 92 -11.95 19.48 8.25
CA LYS A 92 -11.35 19.72 9.56
C LYS A 92 -11.15 18.43 10.38
N PRO A 93 -12.17 17.57 10.57
CA PRO A 93 -11.96 16.32 11.31
C PRO A 93 -11.00 15.36 10.60
N PHE A 94 -11.08 15.21 9.27
CA PHE A 94 -10.13 14.36 8.53
C PHE A 94 -8.69 14.88 8.61
N SER A 95 -8.50 16.20 8.53
CA SER A 95 -7.17 16.83 8.70
C SER A 95 -6.61 16.57 10.10
N TRP A 96 -7.45 16.66 11.13
CA TRP A 96 -7.06 16.37 12.51
C TRP A 96 -6.64 14.90 12.68
N ILE A 97 -7.46 13.96 12.19
CA ILE A 97 -7.14 12.53 12.21
C ILE A 97 -5.82 12.25 11.48
N GLY A 98 -5.61 12.85 10.30
CA GLY A 98 -4.37 12.69 9.53
C GLY A 98 -3.13 13.20 10.27
N LYS A 99 -3.24 14.35 10.95
CA LYS A 99 -2.14 14.94 11.75
C LYS A 99 -1.77 14.09 12.97
N HIS A 100 -2.73 13.35 13.53
CA HIS A 100 -2.52 12.46 14.67
C HIS A 100 -2.45 10.97 14.27
N SER A 101 -2.22 10.68 12.99
CA SER A 101 -2.23 9.32 12.44
C SER A 101 -1.27 8.36 13.16
N LEU A 102 -0.10 8.81 13.59
CA LEU A 102 0.84 7.98 14.34
C LEU A 102 0.32 7.59 15.73
N SER A 103 -0.26 8.55 16.47
CA SER A 103 -0.86 8.27 17.78
C SER A 103 -2.05 7.34 17.64
N ILE A 104 -2.89 7.56 16.62
CA ILE A 104 -4.03 6.70 16.31
C ILE A 104 -3.56 5.28 15.97
N TYR A 105 -2.48 5.13 15.18
CA TYR A 105 -1.90 3.84 14.84
C TYR A 105 -1.49 3.04 16.08
N PHE A 106 -0.78 3.66 17.03
CA PHE A 106 -0.37 3.00 18.27
C PHE A 106 -1.53 2.66 19.19
N ILE A 107 -2.57 3.50 19.25
CA ILE A 107 -3.74 3.25 20.11
C ILE A 107 -4.66 2.19 19.50
N HIS A 108 -4.76 2.12 18.18
CA HIS A 108 -5.67 1.18 17.52
C HIS A 108 -5.31 -0.28 17.79
N GLN A 109 -4.02 -0.63 17.81
CA GLN A 109 -3.55 -2.00 18.09
C GLN A 109 -4.05 -2.56 19.44
N PRO A 110 -3.77 -1.93 20.60
CA PRO A 110 -4.26 -2.40 21.90
C PRO A 110 -5.77 -2.30 22.03
N VAL A 111 -6.42 -1.30 21.42
CA VAL A 111 -7.89 -1.21 21.42
C VAL A 111 -8.52 -2.40 20.69
N PHE A 112 -8.00 -2.76 19.51
CA PHE A 112 -8.50 -3.92 18.76
C PHE A 112 -8.30 -5.22 19.54
N LEU A 113 -7.15 -5.40 20.17
CA LEU A 113 -6.86 -6.54 21.06
C LEU A 113 -7.83 -6.59 22.25
N GLY A 114 -8.07 -5.45 22.91
CA GLY A 114 -9.01 -5.34 24.03
C GLY A 114 -10.45 -5.68 23.63
N ILE A 115 -10.90 -5.24 22.45
CA ILE A 115 -12.23 -5.59 21.91
C ILE A 115 -12.32 -7.11 21.68
N LEU A 116 -11.30 -7.73 21.09
CA LEU A 116 -11.28 -9.17 20.85
C LEU A 116 -11.34 -9.98 22.15
N LEU A 117 -10.59 -9.58 23.18
CA LEU A 117 -10.64 -10.19 24.52
C LEU A 117 -12.04 -10.06 25.15
N LEU A 118 -12.63 -8.87 25.12
CA LEU A 118 -13.96 -8.62 25.69
C LEU A 118 -15.08 -9.36 24.94
N SER A 119 -14.91 -9.57 23.64
CA SER A 119 -15.88 -10.34 22.83
C SER A 119 -15.85 -11.85 23.09
N GLY A 120 -14.86 -12.36 23.83
CA GLY A 120 -14.68 -13.79 24.08
C GLY A 120 -14.19 -14.59 22.87
N ILE A 121 -13.80 -13.93 21.78
CA ILE A 121 -13.21 -14.58 20.60
C ILE A 121 -11.75 -14.98 20.86
N LEU A 122 -11.07 -14.26 21.76
CA LEU A 122 -9.65 -14.41 22.03
C LEU A 122 -9.43 -14.78 23.50
N ASP A 123 -9.08 -16.04 23.75
CA ASP A 123 -8.81 -16.54 25.09
C ASP A 123 -7.44 -16.06 25.60
N PRO A 124 -7.33 -15.54 26.84
CA PRO A 124 -6.07 -15.09 27.42
C PRO A 124 -4.99 -16.18 27.50
N GLY A 125 -5.38 -17.46 27.44
CA GLY A 125 -4.45 -18.60 27.42
C GLY A 125 -3.84 -18.90 26.05
N MET A 126 -4.22 -18.16 25.00
CA MET A 126 -3.68 -18.28 23.64
C MET A 126 -2.65 -17.20 23.29
N LEU A 127 -2.44 -16.21 24.18
CA LEU A 127 -1.42 -15.16 24.08
C LEU A 127 -0.12 -15.61 24.76
#